data_AF-C6PQ07-F1
#
_entry.id   AF-C6PQ07-F1
#
_cell.length_a   1.000
_cell.length_b   1.000
_cell.length_c   1.000
_cell.angle_alpha   90.00
_cell.angle_beta   90.00
_cell.angle_gamma   90.00
#
_symmetry.space_group_name_H-M   'P 1'
#
loop_
_entity.id
_entity.type
_entity.pdbx_description
1 polymer ?
#
loop_
_entity_poly.entity_id
_entity_poly.type
_entity_poly.pdbx_seq_one_letter_code
_entity_poly.pdbx_strand_id
1 'polypeptide(L)'
;MSDNQNGQHVPITNPISEPPTEDNYDEELEDENIKSENSINKYIDKAEDTLKNINSIKDELCKLPLNPCESQYITNNINPLLNILYLLSQTSSGLSTSAKFLASSSVVHPKNSDIKDTIHLIYKINEECDDVYDVLKKRLEILLDNC
;
A
#
# COMPACT_ATOMS: atom_id res chain seq x y z
N MET A 1 -17.96 75.97 22.02
CA MET A 1 -17.58 77.13 21.21
C MET A 1 -16.34 77.76 21.86
N SER A 2 -15.27 77.86 21.07
CA SER A 2 -14.05 78.70 21.23
C SER A 2 -12.91 78.23 22.17
N ASP A 3 -11.89 77.55 21.61
CA ASP A 3 -10.50 78.01 21.26
C ASP A 3 -9.82 79.08 22.17
N ASN A 4 -8.50 79.13 22.45
CA ASN A 4 -7.28 78.34 22.16
C ASN A 4 -6.05 78.90 22.95
N GLN A 5 -5.06 78.02 23.27
CA GLN A 5 -3.58 78.11 23.50
C GLN A 5 -2.82 79.38 23.96
N ASN A 6 -1.73 79.22 24.77
CA ASN A 6 -0.33 79.04 24.29
C ASN A 6 0.76 78.98 25.40
N GLY A 7 1.89 78.29 25.13
CA GLY A 7 3.18 78.51 25.83
C GLY A 7 4.11 77.29 25.94
N GLN A 8 5.18 77.25 25.13
CA GLN A 8 6.19 76.18 25.05
C GLN A 8 7.62 76.78 24.98
N HIS A 9 8.61 75.98 25.38
CA HIS A 9 10.08 76.10 25.22
C HIS A 9 10.95 76.80 26.30
N VAL A 10 11.91 76.02 26.82
CA VAL A 10 13.09 76.42 27.61
C VAL A 10 14.34 75.85 26.92
N PRO A 11 15.46 76.57 26.77
CA PRO A 11 16.69 76.04 26.16
C PRO A 11 17.82 75.72 27.17
N ILE A 12 18.26 74.46 27.11
CA ILE A 12 19.61 73.87 27.06
C ILE A 12 20.81 74.74 27.52
N THR A 13 21.53 74.25 28.54
CA THR A 13 22.94 74.57 28.83
C THR A 13 23.79 73.31 28.62
N ASN A 14 24.79 73.39 27.73
CA ASN A 14 25.97 72.52 27.75
C ASN A 14 26.89 72.97 28.90
N PRO A 15 27.74 72.10 29.49
CA PRO A 15 29.10 72.00 28.93
C PRO A 15 29.89 70.68 29.23
N ILE A 16 31.08 70.63 28.61
CA ILE A 16 32.30 69.89 28.97
C ILE A 16 32.47 68.49 28.34
N SER A 17 33.46 68.44 27.43
CA SER A 17 34.17 67.26 26.97
C SER A 17 35.27 66.86 27.97
N GLU A 18 35.37 65.56 28.26
CA GLU A 18 36.62 64.83 28.49
C GLU A 18 36.35 63.33 28.18
N PRO A 19 37.31 62.57 27.62
CA PRO A 19 37.05 61.23 27.10
C PRO A 19 37.30 60.14 28.16
N PRO A 20 36.50 59.06 28.22
CA PRO A 20 36.93 57.84 28.86
C PRO A 20 37.43 56.82 27.83
N THR A 21 38.68 56.42 28.06
CA THR A 21 39.22 55.05 28.15
C THR A 21 38.58 53.91 27.35
N GLU A 22 39.48 53.18 26.71
CA GLU A 22 39.37 51.86 26.08
C GLU A 22 38.47 50.88 26.85
N ASP A 23 37.33 50.53 26.24
CA ASP A 23 36.59 49.32 26.61
C ASP A 23 36.89 48.22 25.59
N ASN A 24 37.42 47.15 26.15
CA ASN A 24 37.69 45.85 25.56
C ASN A 24 36.34 45.14 25.31
N TYR A 25 35.97 44.93 24.05
CA TYR A 25 34.82 44.12 23.65
C TYR A 25 35.26 43.07 22.65
N ASP A 26 35.58 41.88 23.14
CA ASP A 26 35.50 40.64 22.38
C ASP A 26 34.95 39.58 23.32
N GLU A 27 33.72 39.12 23.05
CA GLU A 27 33.25 37.72 23.14
C GLU A 27 31.73 37.70 23.13
N GLU A 28 31.12 37.50 21.96
CA GLU A 28 29.75 36.96 21.85
C GLU A 28 29.47 36.48 20.41
N LEU A 29 30.20 35.48 19.89
CA LEU A 29 29.90 34.87 18.58
C LEU A 29 30.15 33.34 18.48
N GLU A 30 30.09 32.56 19.57
CA GLU A 30 30.38 31.10 19.51
C GLU A 30 29.23 30.13 19.88
N ASP A 31 27.99 30.58 20.11
CA ASP A 31 26.98 29.70 20.74
C ASP A 31 25.91 29.08 19.81
N GLU A 32 25.86 29.44 18.52
CA GLU A 32 24.86 28.87 17.59
C GLU A 32 25.34 27.63 16.82
N ASN A 33 26.65 27.45 16.62
CA ASN A 33 27.19 26.38 15.78
C ASN A 33 27.18 25.01 16.49
N ILE A 34 27.43 24.99 17.80
CA ILE A 34 27.53 23.77 18.63
C ILE A 34 26.14 23.11 18.87
N LYS A 35 25.06 23.90 18.80
CA LYS A 35 23.68 23.41 18.98
C LYS A 35 23.16 22.66 17.73
N SER A 36 23.67 23.02 16.55
CA SER A 36 23.30 22.46 15.26
C SER A 36 23.96 21.09 15.00
N GLU A 37 25.25 20.93 15.30
CA GLU A 37 25.95 19.65 15.13
C GLU A 37 25.38 18.54 16.02
N ASN A 38 24.99 18.86 17.26
CA ASN A 38 24.32 17.92 18.16
C ASN A 38 22.91 17.52 17.69
N SER A 39 22.24 18.39 16.93
CA SER A 39 20.92 18.13 16.37
C SER A 39 20.98 17.15 15.20
N ILE A 40 21.90 17.37 14.27
CA ILE A 40 22.08 16.50 13.09
C ILE A 40 22.49 15.09 13.52
N ASN A 41 23.48 14.98 14.41
CA ASN A 41 23.92 13.68 14.93
C ASN A 41 22.76 12.93 15.59
N LYS A 42 21.94 13.61 16.40
CA LYS A 42 20.74 13.02 17.01
C LYS A 42 19.72 12.50 15.98
N TYR A 43 19.54 13.19 14.85
CA TYR A 43 18.64 12.71 13.79
C TYR A 43 19.22 11.52 13.04
N ILE A 44 20.55 11.49 12.83
CA ILE A 44 21.26 10.36 12.24
C ILE A 44 21.13 9.13 13.15
N ASP A 45 21.39 9.29 14.45
CA ASP A 45 21.25 8.20 15.43
C ASP A 45 19.82 7.65 15.44
N LYS A 46 18.82 8.55 15.44
CA LYS A 46 17.41 8.15 15.36
C LYS A 46 17.06 7.42 14.06
N ALA A 47 17.65 7.84 12.94
CA ALA A 47 17.45 7.17 11.65
C ALA A 47 18.10 5.79 11.63
N GLU A 48 19.31 5.66 12.20
CA GLU A 48 20.01 4.38 12.38
C GLU A 48 19.18 3.41 13.24
N ASP A 49 18.68 3.87 14.39
CA ASP A 49 17.83 3.07 15.26
C ASP A 49 16.54 2.63 14.56
N THR A 50 15.93 3.53 13.79
CA THR A 50 14.75 3.22 12.99
C THR A 50 15.05 2.15 11.94
N LEU A 51 16.18 2.25 11.24
CA LEU A 51 16.61 1.26 10.26
C LEU A 51 16.94 -0.09 10.88
N LYS A 52 17.59 -0.11 12.05
CA LYS A 52 17.82 -1.33 12.83
C LYS A 52 16.50 -2.00 13.22
N ASN A 53 15.53 -1.22 13.69
CA ASN A 53 14.21 -1.74 14.05
C ASN A 53 13.47 -2.30 12.82
N ILE A 54 13.52 -1.60 11.68
CA ILE A 54 12.93 -2.10 10.42
C ILE A 54 13.58 -3.41 9.98
N ASN A 55 14.91 -3.50 10.02
CA ASN A 55 15.63 -4.72 9.67
C ASN A 55 15.33 -5.86 10.64
N SER A 56 15.24 -5.58 11.93
CA SER A 56 14.88 -6.59 12.93
C SER A 56 13.46 -7.11 12.72
N ILE A 57 12.50 -6.24 12.38
CA ILE A 57 11.13 -6.63 12.02
C ILE A 57 11.13 -7.49 10.75
N LYS A 58 11.89 -7.11 9.73
CA LYS A 58 12.06 -7.88 8.49
C LYS A 58 12.63 -9.28 8.79
N ASP A 59 13.65 -9.36 9.63
CA ASP A 59 14.31 -10.63 9.96
C ASP A 59 13.37 -11.54 10.78
N GLU A 60 12.58 -11.00 11.72
CA GLU A 60 11.55 -11.77 12.44
C GLU A 60 10.39 -12.19 11.51
N LEU A 61 9.99 -11.35 10.54
CA LEU A 61 9.03 -11.70 9.50
C LEU A 61 9.54 -12.82 8.58
N CYS A 62 10.83 -12.84 8.26
CA CYS A 62 11.45 -13.89 7.47
C CYS A 62 11.65 -15.21 8.25
N LYS A 63 11.78 -15.15 9.59
CA LYS A 63 11.85 -16.35 10.47
C LYS A 63 10.48 -17.01 10.65
N LEU A 64 9.41 -16.24 10.52
CA LEU A 64 8.08 -16.81 10.40
C LEU A 64 7.99 -17.50 9.03
N PRO A 65 7.48 -18.75 8.92
CA PRO A 65 7.17 -19.40 7.64
C PRO A 65 5.92 -18.76 7.00
N LEU A 66 5.78 -17.46 7.17
CA LEU A 66 4.87 -16.61 6.45
C LEU A 66 5.69 -16.25 5.23
N ASN A 67 5.44 -16.88 4.09
CA ASN A 67 5.86 -16.30 2.84
C ASN A 67 4.73 -15.34 2.44
N PRO A 68 4.65 -14.09 2.98
CA PRO A 68 3.48 -13.23 2.78
C PRO A 68 3.29 -12.90 1.30
N CYS A 69 4.39 -12.81 0.55
CA CYS A 69 4.38 -12.58 -0.89
C CYS A 69 3.72 -13.76 -1.63
N GLU A 70 4.12 -14.99 -1.32
CA GLU A 70 3.48 -16.20 -1.86
C GLU A 70 2.02 -16.32 -1.41
N SER A 71 1.73 -16.09 -0.14
CA SER A 71 0.36 -16.14 0.40
C SER A 71 -0.56 -15.13 -0.29
N GLN A 72 -0.08 -13.90 -0.49
CA GLN A 72 -0.79 -12.87 -1.22
C GLN A 72 -0.93 -13.22 -2.71
N TYR A 73 0.10 -13.81 -3.31
CA TYR A 73 0.04 -14.28 -4.69
C TYR A 73 -1.00 -15.38 -4.88
N ILE A 74 -1.02 -16.40 -4.01
CA ILE A 74 -2.03 -17.47 -4.02
C ILE A 74 -3.42 -16.88 -3.84
N THR A 75 -3.61 -16.03 -2.84
CA THR A 75 -4.91 -15.43 -2.51
C THR A 75 -5.48 -14.61 -3.67
N ASN A 76 -4.64 -13.82 -4.35
CA ASN A 76 -5.09 -12.87 -5.35
C ASN A 76 -5.03 -13.41 -6.79
N ASN A 77 -4.14 -14.36 -7.08
CA ASN A 77 -3.86 -14.82 -8.45
C ASN A 77 -4.23 -16.28 -8.69
N ILE A 78 -4.19 -17.15 -7.68
CA ILE A 78 -4.51 -18.57 -7.82
C ILE A 78 -5.96 -18.84 -7.43
N ASN A 79 -6.35 -18.44 -6.23
CA ASN A 79 -7.67 -18.74 -5.66
C ASN A 79 -8.85 -18.27 -6.53
N PRO A 80 -8.84 -17.06 -7.13
CA PRO A 80 -9.95 -16.63 -7.98
C PRO A 80 -10.12 -17.52 -9.21
N LEU A 81 -9.01 -17.87 -9.89
CA LEU A 81 -9.06 -18.73 -11.06
C LEU A 81 -9.48 -20.16 -10.71
N LEU A 82 -8.96 -20.69 -9.60
CA LEU A 82 -9.35 -22.01 -9.10
C LEU A 82 -10.84 -22.05 -8.73
N ASN A 83 -11.35 -21.01 -8.08
CA ASN A 83 -12.77 -20.90 -7.75
C ASN A 83 -13.65 -20.81 -9.00
N ILE A 84 -13.25 -20.03 -10.00
CA ILE A 84 -13.98 -19.94 -11.27
C ILE A 84 -14.00 -21.31 -11.95
N LEU A 85 -12.85 -21.97 -12.10
CA LEU A 85 -12.75 -23.29 -12.70
C LEU A 85 -13.63 -24.32 -11.97
N TYR A 86 -13.62 -24.30 -10.63
CA TYR A 86 -14.46 -25.15 -9.81
C TYR A 86 -15.96 -24.90 -10.08
N LEU A 87 -16.39 -23.64 -10.07
CA LEU A 87 -17.80 -23.28 -10.31
C LEU A 87 -18.27 -23.66 -11.72
N LEU A 88 -17.44 -23.44 -12.75
CA LEU A 88 -17.75 -23.83 -14.13
C LEU A 88 -17.85 -25.35 -14.26
N SER A 89 -16.90 -26.08 -13.68
CA SER A 89 -16.90 -27.55 -13.68
C SER A 89 -18.15 -28.13 -13.00
N GLN A 90 -18.51 -27.57 -11.84
CA GLN A 90 -19.72 -27.97 -11.11
C GLN A 90 -20.99 -27.67 -11.90
N THR A 91 -21.05 -26.49 -12.53
CA THR A 91 -22.18 -26.10 -13.40
C THR A 91 -22.32 -27.07 -14.57
N SER A 92 -21.23 -27.32 -15.29
CA SER A 92 -21.19 -28.25 -16.42
C SER A 92 -21.65 -29.66 -16.03
N SER A 93 -21.15 -30.18 -14.91
CA SER A 93 -21.53 -31.48 -14.37
C SER A 93 -23.01 -31.55 -13.98
N GLY A 94 -23.53 -30.50 -13.32
CA GLY A 94 -24.94 -30.40 -12.93
C GLY A 94 -25.87 -30.34 -14.14
N LEU A 95 -25.53 -29.55 -15.16
CA LEU A 95 -26.27 -29.47 -16.41
C LEU A 95 -26.25 -30.81 -17.15
N SER A 96 -25.09 -31.47 -17.23
CA SER A 96 -24.93 -32.77 -17.88
C SER A 96 -25.82 -33.84 -17.23
N THR A 97 -25.80 -33.89 -15.90
CA THR A 97 -26.66 -34.80 -15.12
C THR A 97 -28.14 -34.54 -15.40
N SER A 98 -28.55 -33.28 -15.38
CA SER A 98 -29.94 -32.87 -15.61
C SER A 98 -30.40 -33.17 -17.04
N ALA A 99 -29.58 -32.84 -18.04
CA ALA A 99 -29.86 -33.11 -19.44
C ALA A 99 -30.00 -34.61 -19.71
N LYS A 100 -29.12 -35.43 -19.13
CA LYS A 100 -29.19 -36.89 -19.23
C LYS A 100 -30.47 -37.44 -18.62
N PHE A 101 -30.85 -36.95 -17.43
CA PHE A 101 -32.08 -37.38 -16.77
C PHE A 101 -33.32 -37.04 -17.62
N LEU A 102 -33.41 -35.81 -18.11
CA LEU A 102 -34.51 -35.36 -18.96
C LEU A 102 -34.59 -36.12 -20.29
N ALA A 103 -33.44 -36.38 -20.94
CA ALA A 103 -33.39 -37.14 -22.19
C ALA A 103 -33.85 -38.60 -22.03
N SER A 104 -33.73 -39.17 -20.82
CA SER A 104 -34.18 -40.52 -20.49
C SER A 104 -35.61 -40.59 -19.97
N SER A 105 -36.27 -39.45 -19.75
CA SER A 105 -37.63 -39.39 -19.23
C SER A 105 -38.64 -39.86 -20.27
N SER A 106 -39.67 -40.59 -19.84
CA SER A 106 -40.82 -40.96 -20.68
C SER A 106 -41.78 -39.78 -20.93
N VAL A 107 -41.64 -38.69 -20.18
CA VAL A 107 -42.50 -37.51 -20.25
C VAL A 107 -41.95 -36.45 -21.21
N VAL A 108 -40.62 -36.32 -21.28
CA VAL A 108 -39.95 -35.30 -22.11
C VAL A 108 -39.44 -35.96 -23.37
N HIS A 109 -39.74 -35.37 -24.52
CA HIS A 109 -39.26 -35.92 -25.79
C HIS A 109 -37.72 -35.83 -25.85
N PRO A 110 -36.98 -36.92 -26.12
CA PRO A 110 -35.51 -36.93 -26.08
C PRO A 110 -34.85 -35.95 -27.06
N LYS A 111 -35.57 -35.58 -28.13
CA LYS A 111 -35.13 -34.58 -29.14
C LYS A 111 -35.60 -33.16 -28.84
N ASN A 112 -35.95 -32.85 -27.59
CA ASN A 112 -36.30 -31.49 -27.21
C ASN A 112 -35.10 -30.55 -27.51
N SER A 113 -35.37 -29.43 -28.18
CA SER A 113 -34.37 -28.41 -28.51
C SER A 113 -33.63 -27.93 -27.28
N ASP A 114 -34.30 -27.79 -26.15
CA ASP A 114 -33.71 -27.23 -24.92
C ASP A 114 -32.64 -28.17 -24.34
N ILE A 115 -32.84 -29.49 -24.47
CA ILE A 115 -31.85 -30.51 -24.06
C ILE A 115 -30.62 -30.40 -24.97
N LYS A 116 -30.83 -30.25 -26.28
CA LYS A 116 -29.75 -30.09 -27.25
C LYS A 116 -28.96 -28.80 -27.00
N ASP A 117 -29.65 -27.70 -26.74
CA ASP A 117 -29.02 -26.40 -26.45
C ASP A 117 -28.22 -26.46 -25.14
N THR A 118 -28.74 -27.17 -24.13
CA THR A 118 -28.02 -27.43 -22.88
C THR A 118 -26.74 -28.22 -23.12
N ILE A 119 -26.77 -29.24 -23.98
CA ILE A 119 -25.58 -30.02 -24.36
C ILE A 119 -24.55 -29.12 -25.05
N HIS A 120 -24.97 -28.24 -25.96
CA HIS A 120 -24.07 -27.27 -26.58
C HIS A 120 -23.47 -26.28 -25.58
N LEU A 121 -24.26 -25.83 -24.60
CA LEU A 121 -23.77 -24.98 -23.52
C LEU A 121 -22.72 -25.69 -22.66
N ILE A 122 -22.92 -26.97 -22.33
CA ILE A 122 -21.95 -27.78 -21.58
C ILE A 122 -20.60 -27.81 -22.30
N TYR A 123 -20.59 -28.00 -23.62
CA TYR A 123 -19.34 -27.98 -24.38
C TYR A 123 -18.63 -26.63 -24.32
N LYS A 124 -19.37 -25.52 -24.44
CA LYS A 124 -18.79 -24.17 -24.30
C LYS A 124 -18.21 -23.92 -22.90
N ILE A 125 -18.92 -24.34 -21.85
CA ILE A 125 -18.41 -24.23 -20.47
C ILE A 125 -17.12 -25.05 -20.31
N ASN A 126 -17.03 -26.23 -20.93
CA ASN A 126 -15.82 -27.04 -20.87
C ASN A 126 -14.65 -26.39 -21.63
N GLU A 127 -14.91 -25.75 -22.77
CA GLU A 127 -13.89 -24.94 -23.46
C GLU A 127 -13.39 -23.78 -22.57
N GLU A 128 -14.31 -23.07 -21.89
CA GLU A 128 -13.92 -22.03 -20.91
C GLU A 128 -13.15 -22.59 -19.72
N CYS A 129 -13.45 -23.81 -19.26
CA CYS A 129 -12.66 -24.49 -18.23
C CYS A 129 -11.22 -24.73 -18.68
N ASP A 130 -11.01 -25.13 -19.94
CA ASP A 130 -9.66 -25.37 -20.49
C ASP A 130 -8.86 -24.06 -20.52
N ASP A 131 -9.47 -22.96 -20.98
CA ASP A 131 -8.83 -21.64 -20.98
C ASP A 131 -8.41 -21.18 -19.57
N VAL A 132 -9.30 -21.35 -18.58
CA VAL A 132 -9.00 -20.99 -17.19
C VAL A 132 -7.91 -21.90 -16.62
N TYR A 133 -7.96 -23.19 -16.92
CA TYR A 133 -6.97 -24.16 -16.46
C TYR A 133 -5.58 -23.84 -17.01
N ASP A 134 -5.46 -23.48 -18.28
CA ASP A 134 -4.18 -23.13 -18.90
C ASP A 134 -3.52 -21.90 -18.25
N VAL A 135 -4.33 -20.89 -17.90
CA VAL A 135 -3.82 -19.72 -17.17
C VAL A 135 -3.43 -20.10 -15.75
N LEU A 136 -4.25 -20.89 -15.06
CA LEU A 136 -3.98 -21.35 -13.70
C LEU A 136 -2.69 -22.17 -13.65
N LYS A 137 -2.49 -23.09 -14.60
CA LYS A 137 -1.30 -23.91 -14.73
C LYS A 137 -0.03 -23.06 -14.84
N LYS A 138 -0.01 -22.06 -15.73
CA LYS A 138 1.15 -21.15 -15.87
C LYS A 138 1.46 -20.40 -14.58
N ARG A 139 0.44 -19.98 -13.83
CA ARG A 139 0.64 -19.28 -12.54
C ARG A 139 1.16 -20.21 -11.44
N LEU A 140 0.74 -21.48 -11.46
CA LEU A 140 1.26 -22.49 -10.55
C LEU A 140 2.71 -22.86 -10.89
N GLU A 141 3.08 -22.95 -12.17
CA GLU A 141 4.46 -23.17 -12.60
C GLU A 141 5.40 -22.08 -12.06
N ILE A 142 5.01 -20.79 -12.19
CA ILE A 142 5.76 -19.66 -11.61
C ILE A 142 5.94 -19.81 -10.08
N LEU A 143 4.91 -20.29 -9.39
CA LEU A 143 4.97 -20.46 -7.95
C LEU A 143 5.96 -21.59 -7.57
N LEU A 144 5.88 -22.71 -8.28
CA LEU A 144 6.70 -23.91 -8.03
C LEU A 144 8.17 -23.70 -8.41
N ASP A 145 8.46 -22.89 -9.43
CA ASP A 145 9.81 -22.54 -9.85
C ASP A 145 10.51 -21.54 -8.89
N ASN A 146 9.74 -20.86 -8.03
CA ASN A 146 10.25 -19.92 -7.01
C ASN A 146 10.44 -20.57 -5.61
N CYS A 147 10.31 -21.90 -5.52
CA CYS A 147 10.61 -22.69 -4.31
C CYS A 147 12.00 -23.34 -4.35
#